data_AF-A0A672KKZ4-F1
#
_entry.id   AF-A0A672KKZ4-F1
#
_cell.length_a   1.000
_cell.length_b   1.000
_cell.length_c   1.000
_cell.angle_alpha   90.00
_cell.angle_beta   90.00
_cell.angle_gamma   90.00
#
_symmetry.space_group_name_H-M   'P 1'
#
loop_
_entity.id
_entity.type
_entity.pdbx_description
1 polymer ?
#
loop_
_entity_poly.entity_id
_entity_poly.type
_entity_poly.pdbx_seq_one_letter_code
_entity_poly.pdbx_strand_id
1 'polypeptide(L)'
;MSCDACRPPGQNTSAPQVTSVWALYLVLDDQNGLLGPVNLCLYICVCVCAKQSLLLFTETMLSFVDDIMSGAKSPCVMLGDIPDPLSSISLIIRCLEPDATYMFRLWAVDNTGRRSSPSEVTIKTPCPAVDDVKAQEIADKIYNLFNGYTSGKEQQTAYNTLMDLGSPTLHRVLYHYNQRYESFGEFTWRCEDELGPRKAGLILSQLDVLSGWCRGLLQEPKIGLRRASLKYLSCRYTDTKAFGLSWVNLGQDLRKACEDQMLSVMYNDYGEPKEL
;
A
#
# COMPACT_ATOMS: atom_id res chain seq x y z
N MET A 1 -2.34 -21.96 15.32
CA MET A 1 -3.77 -21.58 15.32
C MET A 1 -4.12 -21.27 13.88
N SER A 2 -5.16 -21.88 13.33
CA SER A 2 -5.51 -21.79 11.90
C SER A 2 -6.29 -20.50 11.65
N CYS A 3 -5.87 -19.70 10.66
CA CYS A 3 -6.62 -18.55 10.17
C CYS A 3 -7.71 -19.05 9.19
N ASP A 4 -8.97 -18.82 9.53
CA ASP A 4 -10.08 -19.04 8.60
C ASP A 4 -10.04 -18.01 7.46
N ALA A 5 -10.58 -18.42 6.30
CA ALA A 5 -10.43 -17.78 5.00
C ALA A 5 -10.81 -16.28 4.96
N CYS A 6 -9.97 -15.47 4.30
CA CYS A 6 -10.26 -14.07 4.00
C CYS A 6 -11.53 -13.96 3.14
N ARG A 7 -12.57 -13.31 3.66
CA ARG A 7 -13.77 -12.95 2.90
C ARG A 7 -13.54 -11.59 2.24
N PRO A 8 -13.80 -11.41 0.93
CA PRO A 8 -13.64 -10.12 0.28
C PRO A 8 -14.59 -9.08 0.93
N PRO A 9 -14.13 -7.85 1.19
CA PRO A 9 -14.96 -6.84 1.83
C PRO A 9 -16.08 -6.37 0.89
N GLY A 10 -17.27 -6.15 1.46
CA GLY A 10 -18.30 -5.32 0.85
C GLY A 10 -17.81 -3.88 0.80
N GLN A 11 -17.94 -3.26 -0.37
CA GLN A 11 -17.59 -1.86 -0.61
C GLN A 11 -18.37 -0.96 0.35
N ASN A 12 -17.71 -0.33 1.32
CA ASN A 12 -18.12 0.93 1.95
C ASN A 12 -17.12 1.34 3.04
N THR A 13 -16.00 1.97 2.65
CA THR A 13 -15.25 2.87 3.53
C THR A 13 -14.63 4.00 2.71
N SER A 14 -15.11 5.22 2.97
CA SER A 14 -14.58 6.47 2.43
C SER A 14 -13.33 6.90 3.22
N ALA A 15 -12.19 6.28 2.93
CA ALA A 15 -10.89 6.74 3.41
C ALA A 15 -10.00 7.09 2.20
N PRO A 16 -9.16 8.15 2.28
CA PRO A 16 -8.35 8.58 1.16
C PRO A 16 -7.39 7.46 0.74
N GLN A 17 -7.50 7.03 -0.52
CA GLN A 17 -6.72 5.95 -1.10
C GLN A 17 -5.29 6.46 -1.37
N VAL A 18 -4.37 6.19 -0.45
CA VAL A 18 -2.99 6.68 -0.49
C VAL A 18 -2.02 5.53 -0.81
N THR A 19 -1.11 5.70 -1.77
CA THR A 19 -0.26 4.57 -2.21
C THR A 19 0.81 4.24 -1.18
N SER A 20 0.91 2.95 -0.83
CA SER A 20 1.87 2.37 0.13
C SER A 20 1.80 2.85 1.59
N VAL A 21 0.95 3.82 1.94
CA VAL A 21 0.81 4.29 3.34
C VAL A 21 -0.64 4.23 3.78
N TRP A 22 -0.88 3.44 4.82
CA TRP A 22 -2.19 3.34 5.47
C TRP A 22 -2.09 3.85 6.90
N ALA A 23 -2.98 4.80 7.23
CA ALA A 23 -3.23 5.19 8.61
C ALA A 23 -4.36 4.32 9.14
N LEU A 24 -4.04 3.41 10.06
CA LEU A 24 -5.01 2.68 10.84
C LEU A 24 -5.33 3.52 12.08
N TYR A 25 -6.53 4.08 12.10
CA TYR A 25 -7.06 4.73 13.30
C TYR A 25 -7.63 3.65 14.22
N LEU A 26 -6.91 3.30 15.29
CA LEU A 26 -7.43 2.41 16.33
C LEU A 26 -7.99 3.28 17.45
N VAL A 27 -9.32 3.43 17.46
CA VAL A 27 -10.01 4.01 18.61
C VAL A 27 -10.16 2.89 19.64
N LEU A 28 -9.47 3.00 20.77
CA LEU A 28 -9.66 2.11 21.92
C LEU A 28 -10.75 2.74 22.79
N ASP A 29 -12.01 2.45 22.45
CA ASP A 29 -13.14 2.99 23.18
C ASP A 29 -13.26 2.30 24.55
N ASP A 30 -12.86 3.00 25.62
CA ASP A 30 -13.06 2.55 27.01
C ASP A 30 -14.50 2.85 27.47
N GLN A 31 -15.49 2.25 26.80
CA GLN A 31 -16.90 2.48 27.14
C GLN A 31 -17.30 1.97 28.53
N ASN A 32 -16.44 1.20 29.22
CA ASN A 32 -16.79 0.49 30.45
C ASN A 32 -15.86 0.76 31.65
N GLY A 33 -14.84 1.62 31.54
CA GLY A 33 -13.90 1.86 32.64
C GLY A 33 -13.18 0.59 33.12
N LEU A 34 -13.05 -0.41 32.23
CA LEU A 34 -12.44 -1.71 32.54
C LEU A 34 -10.92 -1.67 32.40
N LEU A 35 -10.39 -0.57 31.87
CA LEU A 35 -8.97 -0.31 31.73
C LEU A 35 -8.53 0.61 32.88
N GLY A 36 -8.30 0.01 34.06
CA GLY A 36 -7.57 0.67 35.15
C GLY A 36 -6.14 1.07 34.74
N PRO A 37 -5.20 1.28 35.68
CA PRO A 37 -3.79 1.48 35.35
C PRO A 37 -3.18 0.16 34.88
N VAL A 38 -3.54 -0.26 33.66
CA VAL A 38 -3.14 -1.52 33.07
C VAL A 38 -2.02 -1.20 32.08
N ASN A 39 -0.88 -1.86 32.23
CA ASN A 39 0.16 -1.91 31.21
C ASN A 39 -0.40 -2.77 30.07
N LEU A 40 -1.19 -2.17 29.18
CA LEU A 40 -1.68 -2.86 27.99
C LEU A 40 -0.54 -3.05 27.00
N CYS A 41 -0.08 -4.30 26.85
CA CYS A 41 0.67 -4.67 25.66
C CYS A 41 -0.32 -4.91 24.53
N LEU A 42 -0.34 -4.00 23.56
CA LEU A 42 -1.12 -4.14 22.33
C LEU A 42 -0.31 -4.96 21.33
N TYR A 43 -0.89 -6.05 20.83
CA TYR A 43 -0.26 -6.87 19.80
C TYR A 43 -1.03 -6.81 18.49
N ILE A 44 -0.30 -6.59 17.41
CA ILE A 44 -0.83 -6.54 16.06
C ILE A 44 -0.30 -7.75 15.31
N CYS A 45 -1.20 -8.56 14.77
CA CYS A 45 -0.87 -9.58 13.80
C CYS A 45 -1.25 -9.07 12.41
N VAL A 46 -0.26 -9.01 11.52
CA VAL A 46 -0.49 -8.69 10.10
C VAL A 46 -0.45 -10.00 9.33
N CYS A 47 -1.52 -10.30 8.61
CA CYS A 47 -1.62 -11.41 7.67
C CYS A 47 -1.71 -10.86 6.25
N VAL A 48 -0.85 -11.34 5.34
CA VAL A 48 -0.90 -10.98 3.93
C VAL A 48 -1.70 -12.03 3.17
N CYS A 49 -2.76 -11.60 2.49
CA CYS A 49 -3.48 -12.44 1.55
C CYS A 49 -2.93 -12.15 0.15
N ALA A 50 -1.93 -12.96 -0.26
CA ALA A 50 -1.26 -12.74 -1.54
C ALA A 50 -2.19 -12.99 -2.75
N LYS A 51 -1.88 -12.29 -3.85
CA LYS A 51 -2.67 -12.22 -5.08
C LYS A 51 -2.91 -13.62 -5.66
N GLN A 52 -4.17 -13.87 -6.00
CA GLN A 52 -4.66 -14.89 -6.92
C GLN A 52 -3.94 -16.26 -6.81
N SER A 53 -4.52 -17.13 -5.99
CA SER A 53 -4.26 -18.59 -5.90
C SER A 53 -3.12 -19.07 -5.01
N LEU A 54 -2.25 -18.19 -4.47
CA LEU A 54 -1.30 -18.57 -3.42
C LEU A 54 -1.57 -17.79 -2.13
N LEU A 55 -2.11 -18.47 -1.11
CA LEU A 55 -2.18 -17.95 0.25
C LEU A 55 -0.80 -18.11 0.91
N LEU A 56 0.00 -17.05 0.91
CA LEU A 56 1.26 -17.00 1.65
C LEU A 56 1.01 -16.26 2.97
N PHE A 57 0.72 -17.01 4.03
CA PHE A 57 0.53 -16.46 5.37
C PHE A 57 1.88 -16.14 6.00
N THR A 58 2.30 -14.88 5.89
CA THR A 58 3.35 -14.34 6.77
C THR A 58 2.67 -13.65 7.93
N GLU A 59 2.69 -14.28 9.11
CA GLU A 59 2.26 -13.64 10.35
C GLU A 59 3.43 -12.85 10.92
N THR A 60 3.27 -11.54 11.05
CA THR A 60 4.19 -10.71 11.85
C THR A 60 3.45 -10.23 13.09
N MET A 61 4.01 -10.52 14.26
CA MET A 61 3.49 -10.09 15.56
C MET A 61 4.31 -8.90 16.06
N LEU A 62 3.64 -7.77 16.29
CA LEU A 62 4.26 -6.53 16.75
C LEU A 62 3.71 -6.14 18.12
N SER A 63 4.60 -5.92 19.09
CA SER A 63 4.28 -5.33 20.40
C SER A 63 4.32 -3.81 20.32
N PHE A 64 3.26 -3.13 20.76
CA PHE A 64 3.24 -1.67 20.78
C PHE A 64 4.36 -1.08 21.64
N VAL A 65 4.61 -1.65 22.82
CA VAL A 65 5.65 -1.16 23.73
C VAL A 65 7.04 -1.58 23.25
N ASP A 66 7.23 -2.86 22.94
CA ASP A 66 8.57 -3.41 22.70
C ASP A 66 9.07 -3.27 21.27
N ASP A 67 8.18 -3.12 20.27
CA ASP A 67 8.56 -3.05 18.86
C ASP A 67 8.31 -1.66 18.27
N ILE A 68 7.18 -1.02 18.60
CA ILE A 68 6.75 0.26 18.01
C ILE A 68 7.27 1.46 18.82
N MET A 69 7.06 1.49 20.14
CA MET A 69 7.50 2.59 21.01
C MET A 69 9.01 2.56 21.28
N SER A 70 9.60 1.38 21.43
CA SER A 70 11.04 1.22 21.65
C SER A 70 11.88 1.56 20.40
N GLY A 71 11.24 1.65 19.23
CA GLY A 71 11.91 1.80 17.93
C GLY A 71 12.74 0.58 17.52
N ALA A 72 12.64 -0.55 18.23
CA ALA A 72 13.50 -1.72 18.04
C ALA A 72 13.17 -2.52 16.78
N LYS A 73 11.96 -2.39 16.21
CA LYS A 73 11.60 -3.02 14.94
C LYS A 73 11.04 -2.03 13.93
N SER A 74 11.91 -1.72 12.97
CA SER A 74 11.58 -1.37 11.59
C SER A 74 11.05 0.05 11.33
N PRO A 75 11.64 0.80 10.38
CA PRO A 75 11.18 2.12 9.97
C PRO A 75 9.85 2.08 9.19
N CYS A 76 9.16 0.94 9.16
CA CYS A 76 7.93 0.72 8.39
C CYS A 76 6.64 0.97 9.17
N VAL A 77 6.70 0.94 10.50
CA VAL A 77 5.56 1.19 11.39
C VAL A 77 5.86 2.42 12.23
N MET A 78 4.93 3.36 12.25
CA MET A 78 5.07 4.65 12.93
C MET A 78 3.81 4.96 13.72
N LEU A 79 3.94 5.75 14.79
CA LEU A 79 2.79 6.29 15.50
C LEU A 79 2.15 7.41 14.66
N GLY A 80 0.84 7.37 14.48
CA GLY A 80 0.11 8.47 13.88
C GLY A 80 -0.08 9.62 14.87
N ASP A 81 -0.47 10.79 14.35
CA ASP A 81 -0.93 11.88 15.21
C ASP A 81 -2.25 11.50 15.91
N ILE A 82 -2.41 11.93 17.17
CA ILE A 82 -3.52 11.54 18.06
C ILE A 82 -4.37 12.79 18.35
N PRO A 83 -5.60 12.89 17.78
CA PRO A 83 -6.46 14.05 17.99
C PRO A 83 -7.02 14.11 19.42
N ASP A 84 -7.27 12.97 20.08
CA ASP A 84 -7.68 12.90 21.49
C ASP A 84 -6.77 11.95 22.30
N PRO A 85 -5.88 12.48 23.16
CA PRO A 85 -4.84 11.73 23.87
C PRO A 85 -5.31 10.78 24.97
N LEU A 86 -6.62 10.74 25.26
CA LEU A 86 -7.19 9.97 26.38
C LEU A 86 -7.72 8.57 26.00
N SER A 87 -7.97 8.28 24.71
CA SER A 87 -8.65 7.03 24.31
C SER A 87 -8.30 6.47 22.92
N SER A 88 -7.32 7.00 22.19
CA SER A 88 -7.03 6.53 20.83
C SER A 88 -5.55 6.41 20.51
N ILE A 89 -5.21 5.37 19.76
CA ILE A 89 -3.86 5.11 19.26
C ILE A 89 -3.95 4.97 17.74
N SER A 90 -3.20 5.79 17.02
CA SER A 90 -3.13 5.67 15.57
C SER A 90 -1.79 5.07 15.17
N LEU A 91 -1.81 4.21 14.16
CA LEU A 91 -0.62 3.57 13.62
C LEU A 91 -0.59 3.75 12.11
N ILE A 92 0.61 4.03 11.59
CA ILE A 92 0.86 4.21 10.17
C ILE A 92 1.83 3.14 9.72
N ILE A 93 1.43 2.36 8.71
CA ILE A 93 2.27 1.33 8.11
C ILE A 93 2.58 1.75 6.67
N ARG A 94 3.86 1.96 6.37
CA ARG A 94 4.32 2.56 5.09
C ARG A 94 5.04 1.61 4.12
N CYS A 95 5.27 0.36 4.52
CA CYS A 95 6.00 -0.62 3.70
C CYS A 95 5.08 -1.74 3.19
N LEU A 96 3.78 -1.45 3.03
CA LEU A 96 2.85 -2.41 2.47
C LEU A 96 3.03 -2.48 0.95
N GLU A 97 2.95 -3.69 0.41
CA GLU A 97 2.97 -3.89 -1.04
C GLU A 97 1.69 -3.32 -1.65
N PRO A 98 1.78 -2.63 -2.79
CA PRO A 98 0.61 -2.12 -3.50
C PRO A 98 -0.21 -3.25 -4.13
N ASP A 99 -1.51 -3.01 -4.31
CA ASP A 99 -2.47 -3.96 -4.90
C ASP A 99 -2.55 -5.33 -4.16
N ALA A 100 -2.29 -5.34 -2.86
CA ALA A 100 -2.35 -6.52 -2.01
C ALA A 100 -3.43 -6.36 -0.92
N THR A 101 -3.99 -7.49 -0.47
CA THR A 101 -4.98 -7.48 0.61
C THR A 101 -4.33 -7.89 1.92
N TYR A 102 -4.48 -7.07 2.95
CA TYR A 102 -3.93 -7.31 4.28
C TYR A 102 -5.05 -7.43 5.29
N MET A 103 -4.90 -8.36 6.22
CA MET A 103 -5.75 -8.51 7.39
C MET A 103 -4.95 -8.13 8.63
N PHE A 104 -5.45 -7.16 9.38
CA PHE A 104 -4.89 -6.69 10.62
C PHE A 104 -5.75 -7.23 11.76
N ARG A 105 -5.13 -7.96 12.68
CA ARG A 105 -5.77 -8.48 13.89
C ARG A 105 -5.13 -7.85 15.12
N LEU A 106 -5.96 -7.41 16.05
CA LEU A 106 -5.56 -6.67 17.24
C LEU A 106 -6.09 -7.35 18.49
N TRP A 107 -5.27 -7.45 19.53
CA TRP A 107 -5.75 -7.78 20.87
C TRP A 107 -4.99 -7.02 21.95
N ALA A 108 -5.70 -6.72 23.03
CA ALA A 108 -5.15 -6.17 24.26
C ALA A 108 -4.65 -7.30 25.17
N VAL A 109 -3.60 -7.03 25.94
CA VAL A 109 -3.09 -7.95 26.98
C VAL A 109 -3.05 -7.20 28.30
N ASP A 110 -3.70 -7.75 29.33
CA ASP A 110 -3.69 -7.16 30.67
C ASP A 110 -2.42 -7.51 31.47
N ASN A 111 -2.25 -6.91 32.66
CA ASN A 111 -1.11 -7.16 33.55
C ASN A 111 -0.98 -8.63 34.00
N THR A 112 -2.04 -9.43 33.86
CA THR A 112 -2.05 -10.86 34.19
C THR A 112 -1.75 -11.75 32.98
N GLY A 113 -1.51 -11.15 31.81
CA GLY A 113 -1.24 -11.86 30.55
C GLY A 113 -2.50 -12.34 29.83
N ARG A 114 -3.71 -11.96 30.27
CA ARG A 114 -4.97 -12.36 29.61
C ARG A 114 -5.19 -11.49 28.37
N ARG A 115 -5.68 -12.13 27.31
CA ARG A 115 -5.97 -11.49 26.02
C ARG A 115 -7.43 -11.09 25.94
N SER A 116 -7.71 -9.92 25.35
CA SER A 116 -9.07 -9.56 24.93
C SER A 116 -9.54 -10.44 23.77
N SER A 117 -10.84 -10.34 23.45
CA SER A 117 -11.32 -10.78 22.14
C SER A 117 -10.58 -10.02 21.03
N PRO A 118 -10.25 -10.67 19.90
CA PRO A 118 -9.54 -10.02 18.81
C PRO A 118 -10.47 -9.11 17.99
N SER A 119 -9.95 -7.98 17.55
CA SER A 119 -10.57 -7.10 16.55
C SER A 119 -9.85 -7.26 15.21
N GLU A 120 -10.59 -7.33 14.11
CA GLU A 120 -10.02 -7.62 12.78
C GLU A 120 -10.47 -6.59 11.74
N VAL A 121 -9.54 -6.16 10.90
CA VAL A 121 -9.79 -5.24 9.78
C VAL A 121 -9.07 -5.78 8.55
N THR A 122 -9.80 -5.94 7.44
CA THR A 122 -9.21 -6.31 6.15
C THR A 122 -9.22 -5.11 5.23
N ILE A 123 -8.06 -4.77 4.68
CA ILE A 123 -7.90 -3.66 3.73
C ILE A 123 -7.23 -4.13 2.45
N LYS A 124 -7.55 -3.47 1.34
CA LYS A 124 -6.84 -3.61 0.08
C LYS A 124 -5.99 -2.38 -0.16
N THR A 125 -4.69 -2.56 -0.35
CA THR A 125 -3.78 -1.46 -0.70
C THR A 125 -4.09 -0.96 -2.11
N PRO A 126 -3.94 0.35 -2.40
CA PRO A 126 -4.31 0.87 -3.71
C PRO A 126 -3.28 0.43 -4.76
N CYS A 127 -3.60 0.67 -6.02
CA CYS A 127 -2.68 0.39 -7.12
C CYS A 127 -1.40 1.22 -6.98
N PRO A 128 -0.26 0.72 -7.49
CA PRO A 128 0.96 1.51 -7.53
C PRO A 128 0.73 2.85 -8.22
N ALA A 129 1.37 3.91 -7.72
CA ALA A 129 1.29 5.23 -8.33
C ALA A 129 1.87 5.21 -9.75
N VAL A 130 1.18 5.83 -10.71
CA VAL A 130 1.62 5.91 -12.11
C VAL A 130 1.64 7.36 -12.58
N ASP A 131 2.71 7.72 -13.29
CA ASP A 131 2.80 8.99 -14.02
C ASP A 131 2.21 8.79 -15.42
N ASP A 132 0.99 9.30 -15.61
CA ASP A 132 0.21 9.10 -16.83
C ASP A 132 0.82 9.79 -18.05
N VAL A 133 1.40 10.98 -17.85
CA VAL A 133 2.04 11.76 -18.93
C VAL A 133 3.27 11.01 -19.41
N LYS A 134 4.10 10.53 -18.48
CA LYS A 134 5.28 9.73 -18.82
C LYS A 134 4.89 8.42 -19.53
N ALA A 135 3.81 7.76 -19.11
CA ALA A 135 3.34 6.55 -19.79
C ALA A 135 2.92 6.83 -21.24
N GLN A 136 2.24 7.96 -21.49
CA GLN A 136 1.87 8.38 -22.83
C GLN A 136 3.09 8.67 -23.72
N GLU A 137 4.10 9.39 -23.19
CA GLU A 137 5.35 9.66 -23.91
C GLU A 137 6.08 8.36 -24.30
N ILE A 138 6.07 7.37 -23.42
CA ILE A 138 6.67 6.06 -23.69
C ILE A 138 5.88 5.32 -24.77
N ALA A 139 4.55 5.36 -24.75
CA ALA A 139 3.73 4.76 -25.80
C ALA A 139 4.05 5.34 -27.19
N ASP A 140 4.13 6.67 -27.30
CA ASP A 140 4.51 7.37 -28.53
C ASP A 140 5.94 6.98 -28.97
N LYS A 141 6.88 6.90 -28.02
CA LYS A 141 8.27 6.47 -28.30
C LYS A 141 8.32 5.03 -28.84
N ILE A 142 7.57 4.11 -28.23
CA ILE A 142 7.54 2.70 -28.66
C ILE A 142 6.93 2.58 -30.06
N TYR A 143 5.85 3.33 -30.35
CA TYR A 143 5.27 3.38 -31.68
C TYR A 143 6.29 3.83 -32.73
N ASN A 144 7.04 4.90 -32.44
CA ASN A 144 8.08 5.39 -33.35
C ASN A 144 9.22 4.38 -33.54
N LEU A 145 9.63 3.66 -32.49
CA LEU A 145 10.66 2.61 -32.58
C LEU A 145 10.18 1.42 -33.42
N PHE A 146 8.91 1.03 -33.31
CA PHE A 146 8.32 -0.04 -34.13
C PHE A 146 8.16 0.38 -35.60
N ASN A 147 7.97 1.68 -35.86
CA ASN A 147 7.88 2.19 -37.23
C ASN A 147 9.23 2.58 -37.85
N GLY A 148 10.33 2.57 -37.09
CA GLY A 148 11.67 2.96 -37.54
C GLY A 148 12.30 2.09 -38.64
N TYR A 149 11.55 1.10 -39.16
CA TYR A 149 12.01 0.07 -40.10
C TYR A 149 13.18 -0.76 -39.53
N THR A 150 12.86 -1.52 -38.46
CA THR A 150 13.56 -2.73 -37.98
C THR A 150 15.09 -2.65 -37.91
N SER A 151 15.64 -1.57 -37.36
CA SER A 151 17.03 -1.61 -36.87
C SER A 151 17.10 -2.49 -35.62
N GLY A 152 18.01 -3.47 -35.57
CA GLY A 152 18.21 -4.29 -34.38
C GLY A 152 18.52 -3.48 -33.12
N LYS A 153 19.07 -2.26 -33.28
CA LYS A 153 19.29 -1.31 -32.18
C LYS A 153 17.98 -0.73 -31.64
N GLU A 154 17.02 -0.42 -32.52
CA GLU A 154 15.71 0.12 -32.14
C GLU A 154 14.88 -0.96 -31.43
N GLN A 155 14.88 -2.18 -31.95
CA GLN A 155 14.24 -3.33 -31.30
C GLN A 155 14.81 -3.56 -29.89
N GLN A 156 16.13 -3.53 -29.73
CA GLN A 156 16.73 -3.69 -28.40
C GLN A 156 16.42 -2.52 -27.46
N THR A 157 16.36 -1.30 -28.00
CA THR A 157 16.00 -0.09 -27.23
C THR A 157 14.54 -0.15 -26.77
N ALA A 158 13.61 -0.59 -27.64
CA ALA A 158 12.21 -0.78 -27.30
C ALA A 158 12.05 -1.86 -26.22
N TYR A 159 12.70 -3.02 -26.41
CA TYR A 159 12.69 -4.10 -25.43
C TYR A 159 13.20 -3.67 -24.05
N ASN A 160 14.36 -3.01 -23.99
CA ASN A 160 14.91 -2.52 -22.73
C ASN A 160 13.97 -1.49 -22.08
N THR A 161 13.45 -0.54 -22.88
CA THR A 161 12.53 0.49 -22.37
C THR A 161 11.29 -0.16 -21.74
N LEU A 162 10.70 -1.17 -22.38
CA LEU A 162 9.51 -1.86 -21.87
C LEU A 162 9.81 -2.76 -20.65
N MET A 163 10.98 -3.39 -20.62
CA MET A 163 11.41 -4.22 -19.48
C MET A 163 11.74 -3.41 -18.23
N ASP A 164 12.27 -2.20 -18.40
CA ASP A 164 12.58 -1.30 -17.30
C ASP A 164 11.32 -0.68 -16.68
N LEU A 165 10.15 -0.85 -17.30
CA LEU A 165 8.87 -0.43 -16.72
C LEU A 165 8.42 -1.38 -15.63
N GLY A 166 7.85 -0.83 -14.57
CA GLY A 166 7.01 -1.63 -13.69
C GLY A 166 5.71 -2.00 -14.40
N SER A 167 5.17 -3.18 -14.08
CA SER A 167 3.83 -3.65 -14.46
C SER A 167 2.74 -2.56 -14.51
N PRO A 168 2.54 -1.69 -13.49
CA PRO A 168 1.52 -0.64 -13.52
C PRO A 168 1.75 0.41 -14.63
N THR A 169 2.99 0.80 -14.88
CA THR A 169 3.31 1.73 -15.97
C THR A 169 3.16 1.06 -17.32
N LEU A 170 3.51 -0.23 -17.45
CA LEU A 170 3.31 -1.00 -18.67
C LEU A 170 1.83 -1.11 -19.06
N HIS A 171 0.93 -1.31 -18.08
CA HIS A 171 -0.52 -1.26 -18.30
C HIS A 171 -0.97 0.09 -18.86
N ARG A 172 -0.42 1.21 -18.36
CA ARG A 172 -0.73 2.54 -18.90
C ARG A 172 -0.13 2.79 -20.28
N VAL A 173 1.07 2.30 -20.55
CA VAL A 173 1.66 2.37 -21.90
C VAL A 173 0.81 1.60 -22.90
N LEU A 174 0.36 0.39 -22.55
CA LEU A 174 -0.55 -0.40 -23.37
C LEU A 174 -1.85 0.34 -23.65
N TYR A 175 -2.48 0.92 -22.61
CA TYR A 175 -3.71 1.71 -22.74
C TYR A 175 -3.53 2.86 -23.75
N HIS A 176 -2.52 3.70 -23.56
CA HIS A 176 -2.27 4.85 -24.44
C HIS A 176 -1.87 4.43 -25.86
N TYR A 177 -1.10 3.35 -25.99
CA TYR A 177 -0.71 2.83 -27.31
C TYR A 177 -1.95 2.39 -28.09
N ASN A 178 -2.81 1.56 -27.49
CA ASN A 178 -4.01 1.06 -28.17
C ASN A 178 -5.00 2.19 -28.45
N GLN A 179 -5.22 3.11 -27.50
CA GLN A 179 -6.06 4.28 -27.71
C GLN A 179 -5.71 5.08 -28.98
N ARG A 180 -4.43 5.15 -29.33
CA ARG A 180 -3.94 6.02 -30.42
C ARG A 180 -3.54 5.27 -31.70
N TYR A 181 -3.06 4.04 -31.57
CA TYR A 181 -2.37 3.31 -32.63
C TYR A 181 -2.95 1.94 -32.94
N GLU A 182 -4.02 1.50 -32.27
CA GLU A 182 -4.66 0.20 -32.52
C GLU A 182 -5.04 -0.02 -33.99
N SER A 183 -5.38 1.05 -34.73
CA SER A 183 -5.65 0.97 -36.17
C SER A 183 -4.47 0.45 -37.00
N PHE A 184 -3.24 0.55 -36.49
CA PHE A 184 -2.01 0.06 -37.12
C PHE A 184 -1.51 -1.25 -36.52
N GLY A 185 -2.29 -1.86 -35.62
CA GLY A 185 -1.96 -3.07 -34.89
C GLY A 185 -1.98 -2.82 -33.39
N GLU A 186 -2.64 -3.72 -32.66
CA GLU A 186 -2.68 -3.70 -31.20
C GLU A 186 -1.27 -3.86 -30.61
N PHE A 187 -1.02 -3.25 -29.44
CA PHE A 187 0.27 -3.26 -28.75
C PHE A 187 0.85 -4.67 -28.57
N THR A 188 0.03 -5.63 -28.16
CA THR A 188 0.46 -7.02 -27.93
C THR A 188 0.96 -7.67 -29.22
N TRP A 189 0.18 -7.55 -30.28
CA TRP A 189 0.51 -8.06 -31.61
C TRP A 189 1.75 -7.39 -32.19
N ARG A 190 1.85 -6.04 -32.11
CA ARG A 190 3.02 -5.30 -32.59
C ARG A 190 4.29 -5.65 -31.80
N CYS A 191 4.18 -5.91 -30.49
CA CYS A 191 5.32 -6.39 -29.71
C CYS A 191 5.82 -7.76 -30.19
N GLU A 192 4.91 -8.69 -30.50
CA GLU A 192 5.28 -10.01 -31.02
C GLU A 192 5.91 -9.93 -32.42
N ASP A 193 5.35 -9.10 -33.31
CA ASP A 193 5.84 -8.91 -34.67
C ASP A 193 7.24 -8.27 -34.70
N GLU A 194 7.44 -7.19 -33.93
CA GLU A 194 8.68 -6.39 -33.97
C GLU A 194 9.80 -6.94 -33.08
N LEU A 195 9.48 -7.61 -31.97
CA LEU A 195 10.47 -8.13 -31.00
C LEU A 195 10.60 -9.65 -31.00
N GLY A 196 9.64 -10.36 -31.61
CA GLY A 196 9.54 -11.81 -31.59
C GLY A 196 8.86 -12.35 -30.32
N PRO A 197 8.34 -13.60 -30.38
CA PRO A 197 7.44 -14.16 -29.36
C PRO A 197 8.11 -14.33 -27.99
N ARG A 198 9.42 -14.60 -27.94
CA ARG A 198 10.13 -14.75 -26.65
C ARG A 198 10.26 -13.43 -25.90
N LYS A 199 10.63 -12.35 -26.60
CA LYS A 199 10.81 -11.04 -25.97
C LYS A 199 9.46 -10.43 -25.60
N ALA A 200 8.49 -10.52 -26.51
CA ALA A 200 7.11 -10.09 -26.27
C ALA A 200 6.48 -10.85 -25.10
N GLY A 201 6.60 -12.18 -25.05
CA GLY A 201 6.05 -12.99 -23.96
C GLY A 201 6.58 -12.58 -22.57
N LEU A 202 7.86 -12.23 -22.45
CA LEU A 202 8.40 -11.72 -21.19
C LEU A 202 7.79 -10.37 -20.81
N ILE A 203 7.61 -9.44 -21.76
CA ILE A 203 6.98 -8.14 -21.50
C ILE A 203 5.52 -8.34 -21.08
N LEU A 204 4.77 -9.13 -21.86
CA LEU A 204 3.34 -9.38 -21.64
C LEU A 204 3.08 -10.13 -20.34
N SER A 205 3.99 -11.02 -19.91
CA SER A 205 3.87 -11.70 -18.61
C SER A 205 3.86 -10.73 -17.42
N GLN A 206 4.44 -9.52 -17.56
CA GLN A 206 4.38 -8.51 -16.51
C GLN A 206 2.97 -7.93 -16.34
N LEU A 207 2.11 -8.00 -17.36
CA LEU A 207 0.73 -7.51 -17.29
C LEU A 207 -0.13 -8.39 -16.36
N ASP A 208 0.24 -9.65 -16.16
CA ASP A 208 -0.51 -10.59 -15.32
C ASP A 208 -0.26 -10.40 -13.81
N VAL A 209 0.73 -9.58 -13.43
CA VAL A 209 1.12 -9.34 -12.02
C VAL A 209 0.07 -8.51 -11.25
N LEU A 210 -0.75 -7.71 -11.93
CA LEU A 210 -1.76 -6.87 -11.29
C LEU A 210 -3.10 -7.60 -11.11
N SER A 211 -3.74 -7.35 -9.97
CA SER A 211 -5.09 -7.84 -9.70
C SER A 211 -6.07 -7.26 -10.72
N GLY A 212 -7.16 -7.98 -10.98
CA GLY A 212 -8.20 -7.51 -11.92
C GLY A 212 -8.77 -6.13 -11.56
N TRP A 213 -8.79 -5.78 -10.27
CA TRP A 213 -9.23 -4.46 -9.81
C TRP A 213 -8.30 -3.34 -10.27
N CYS A 214 -6.98 -3.50 -10.11
CA CYS A 214 -6.03 -2.49 -10.57
C CYS A 214 -5.95 -2.43 -12.09
N ARG A 215 -6.10 -3.57 -12.77
CA ARG A 215 -6.21 -3.59 -14.23
C ARG A 215 -7.39 -2.76 -14.73
N GLY A 216 -8.56 -2.86 -14.09
CA GLY A 216 -9.71 -2.02 -14.41
C GLY A 216 -9.45 -0.53 -14.15
N LEU A 217 -8.92 -0.17 -12.98
CA LEU A 217 -8.64 1.24 -12.65
C LEU A 217 -7.57 1.88 -13.55
N LEU A 218 -6.59 1.10 -14.02
CA LEU A 218 -5.56 1.59 -14.93
C LEU A 218 -6.07 1.75 -16.38
N GLN A 219 -7.32 1.41 -16.68
CA GLN A 219 -7.97 1.69 -17.97
C GLN A 219 -8.77 3.01 -17.98
N GLU A 220 -8.82 3.72 -16.86
CA GLU A 220 -9.52 5.02 -16.79
C GLU A 220 -8.90 6.04 -17.77
N PRO A 221 -9.70 6.96 -18.34
CA PRO A 221 -9.27 7.81 -19.43
C PRO A 221 -8.14 8.76 -19.05
N LYS A 222 -8.08 9.15 -17.78
CA LYS A 222 -7.04 10.02 -17.25
C LYS A 222 -6.75 9.65 -15.82
N ILE A 223 -5.48 9.59 -15.46
CA ILE A 223 -5.05 9.36 -14.09
C ILE A 223 -4.19 10.55 -13.66
N GLY A 224 -4.64 11.25 -12.61
CA GLY A 224 -3.87 12.29 -11.95
C GLY A 224 -2.92 11.69 -10.92
N LEU A 225 -1.67 12.14 -10.88
CA LEU A 225 -0.75 11.78 -9.81
C LEU A 225 -0.76 12.89 -8.75
N ARG A 226 -1.36 12.62 -7.58
CA ARG A 226 -1.48 13.57 -6.47
C ARG A 226 -0.52 13.23 -5.33
N ARG A 227 -0.27 14.22 -4.47
CA ARG A 227 0.52 14.09 -3.25
C ARG A 227 -0.34 14.44 -2.04
N ALA A 228 -0.39 13.54 -1.06
CA ALA A 228 -0.94 13.77 0.26
C ALA A 228 0.20 13.92 1.28
N SER A 229 -0.05 14.63 2.36
CA SER A 229 0.87 14.73 3.49
C SER A 229 0.15 14.26 4.75
N LEU A 230 0.70 13.24 5.41
CA LEU A 230 0.17 12.67 6.64
C LEU A 230 1.05 13.07 7.82
N LYS A 231 0.44 13.48 8.93
CA LYS A 231 1.15 13.74 10.18
C LYS A 231 1.41 12.43 10.92
N TYR A 232 2.62 12.27 11.43
CA TYR A 232 3.00 11.13 12.27
C TYR A 232 3.94 11.59 13.39
N LEU A 233 3.96 10.83 14.48
CA LEU A 233 4.82 11.08 15.63
C LEU A 233 6.13 10.29 15.48
N SER A 234 7.25 11.00 15.52
CA SER A 234 8.60 10.44 15.51
C SER A 234 9.22 10.52 16.90
N CYS A 235 9.28 9.40 17.61
CA CYS A 235 9.80 9.33 18.97
C CYS A 235 11.31 9.12 18.98
N ARG A 236 12.07 9.94 19.74
CA ARG A 236 13.51 9.71 19.98
C ARG A 236 13.67 8.99 21.30
N TYR A 237 14.29 7.81 21.30
CA TYR A 237 14.43 7.02 22.52
C TYR A 237 15.85 7.06 23.09
N THR A 238 16.01 7.67 24.26
CA THR A 238 17.16 7.49 25.18
C THR A 238 16.63 6.93 26.51
N ASP A 239 17.03 5.68 26.82
CA ASP A 239 16.88 4.90 28.09
C ASP A 239 15.48 4.44 28.58
N THR A 240 15.02 3.30 28.02
CA THR A 240 13.67 2.71 28.16
C THR A 240 13.44 1.96 29.47
N LYS A 241 14.22 2.27 30.50
CA LYS A 241 14.11 1.56 31.78
C LYS A 241 13.24 2.27 32.83
N ALA A 242 12.71 3.47 32.56
CA ALA A 242 12.15 4.30 33.64
C ALA A 242 10.67 4.69 33.55
N PHE A 243 9.96 4.49 32.44
CA PHE A 243 8.55 4.90 32.35
C PHE A 243 7.60 3.71 32.50
N GLY A 244 7.04 3.57 33.71
CA GLY A 244 5.76 2.91 33.89
C GLY A 244 4.69 3.77 33.22
N LEU A 245 4.43 3.50 31.95
CA LEU A 245 3.46 4.23 31.13
C LEU A 245 2.06 4.02 31.72
N SER A 246 1.52 5.06 32.35
CA SER A 246 0.12 5.08 32.76
C SER A 246 -0.73 5.38 31.53
N TRP A 247 -1.64 4.47 31.19
CA TRP A 247 -2.52 4.60 30.01
C TRP A 247 -3.32 5.90 30.01
N VAL A 248 -3.68 6.38 31.20
CA VAL A 248 -4.38 7.65 31.43
C VAL A 248 -3.57 8.87 30.94
N ASN A 249 -2.24 8.78 30.94
CA ASN A 249 -1.33 9.87 30.56
C ASN A 249 -0.56 9.60 29.25
N LEU A 250 -0.89 8.53 28.53
CA LEU A 250 -0.14 8.08 27.36
C LEU A 250 0.04 9.19 26.33
N GLY A 251 -1.01 9.94 26.00
CA GLY A 251 -0.90 11.00 25.01
C GLY A 251 -0.09 12.21 25.49
N GLN A 252 -0.02 12.49 26.80
CA GLN A 252 0.89 13.53 27.32
C GLN A 252 2.35 13.05 27.30
N ASP A 253 2.59 11.79 27.62
CA ASP A 253 3.93 11.20 27.65
C ASP A 253 4.49 11.04 26.22
N LEU A 254 3.67 10.64 25.25
CA LEU A 254 4.03 10.59 23.83
C LEU A 254 4.34 11.98 23.27
N ARG A 255 3.54 13.01 23.58
CA ARG A 255 3.81 14.39 23.11
C ARG A 255 5.09 14.99 23.69
N LYS A 256 5.56 14.51 24.86
CA LYS A 256 6.84 14.94 25.44
C LYS A 256 8.04 14.20 24.83
N ALA A 257 7.85 12.97 24.38
CA ALA A 257 8.91 12.09 23.88
C ALA A 257 9.02 12.05 22.34
N CYS A 258 8.02 12.55 21.62
CA CYS A 258 7.91 12.44 20.17
C CYS A 258 7.74 13.81 19.50
N GLU A 259 8.36 13.96 18.32
CA GLU A 259 8.27 15.14 17.47
C GLU A 259 7.26 14.89 16.34
N ASP A 260 6.43 15.88 16.03
CA ASP A 260 5.54 15.84 14.87
C ASP A 260 6.35 15.89 13.57
N GLN A 261 6.08 14.94 12.68
CA GLN A 261 6.68 14.87 11.35
C GLN A 261 5.63 14.69 10.28
N MET A 262 6.02 15.01 9.04
CA MET A 262 5.15 14.95 7.87
C MET A 262 5.66 13.89 6.90
N LEU A 263 4.79 12.94 6.57
CA LEU A 263 5.03 11.91 5.58
C LEU A 263 4.33 12.28 4.28
N SER A 264 5.12 12.56 3.25
CA SER A 264 4.62 12.78 1.90
C SER A 264 4.34 11.45 1.22
N VAL A 265 3.15 11.31 0.64
CA VAL A 265 2.75 10.09 -0.05
C VAL A 265 2.08 10.44 -1.38
N MET A 266 2.47 9.72 -2.42
CA MET A 266 1.87 9.90 -3.75
C MET A 266 0.64 9.00 -3.88
N TYR A 267 -0.32 9.35 -4.72
CA TYR A 267 -1.43 8.47 -5.05
C TYR A 267 -2.07 8.78 -6.39
N ASN A 268 -2.72 7.78 -6.96
CA ASN A 268 -3.48 7.93 -8.20
C ASN A 268 -4.86 8.51 -7.88
N ASP A 269 -5.21 9.55 -8.60
CA ASP A 269 -6.53 10.14 -8.67
C ASP A 269 -7.15 9.75 -10.01
N TYR A 270 -8.16 8.88 -9.96
CA TYR A 270 -8.84 8.35 -11.14
C TYR A 270 -9.96 9.27 -11.64
N GLY A 271 -10.15 10.45 -11.04
CA GLY A 271 -11.25 11.36 -11.33
C GLY A 271 -12.55 10.96 -10.63
N GLU A 272 -13.56 11.83 -10.69
CA GLU A 272 -14.89 11.47 -10.19
C GLU A 272 -15.56 10.48 -11.13
N PRO A 273 -16.27 9.45 -10.61
CA PRO A 273 -17.10 8.61 -11.44
C PRO A 273 -18.09 9.52 -12.17
N LYS A 274 -18.20 9.39 -13.50
CA LYS A 274 -19.32 10.02 -14.21
C LYS A 274 -20.59 9.49 -13.56
N GLU A 275 -21.35 10.37 -12.91
CA GLU A 275 -22.72 10.07 -12.48
C GLU A 275 -23.45 9.52 -13.71
N LEU A 276 -23.97 8.30 -13.57
CA LEU A 276 -24.62 7.54 -14.63
C LEU A 276 -26.13 7.67 -14.46
#